data_AF-A0A8S3QMM4-F1
#
_entry.id   AF-A0A8S3QMM4-F1
#
_cell.length_a   1.000
_cell.length_b   1.000
_cell.length_c   1.000
_cell.angle_alpha   90.00
_cell.angle_beta   90.00
_cell.angle_gamma   90.00
#
_symmetry.space_group_name_H-M   'P 1'
#
loop_
_entity.id
_entity.type
_entity.pdbx_description
1 polymer ?
#
loop_
_entity_poly.entity_id
_entity_poly.type
_entity_poly.pdbx_seq_one_letter_code
_entity_poly.pdbx_strand_id
1 'polypeptide(L)'
;MLTALDKTFPDPLQFGFVPEHGAIPALYTLKECINVFMKSKSKLYVGFLDNEKAFDKIWHDGLFLKLKEIGVTGKLWNILFMSYKSASAHVQYNGLTSDNFSISQGVGQGRVLSSWLFSLYINDLILQLISTNCGIRIGYLNIPAILLADDTTLLSASPKGLQGLLDCVQTYACKWNKYNGTKVVSWLLIIKQMLTLSLEIQK
;
A
#
# COMPACT_ATOMS: atom_id res chain seq x y z
N MET A 1 5.02 -26.29 -5.21
CA MET A 1 3.89 -25.61 -5.90
C MET A 1 3.70 -24.23 -5.25
N LEU A 2 4.68 -23.34 -5.45
CA LEU A 2 4.76 -21.91 -5.11
C LEU A 2 5.76 -21.28 -6.11
N THR A 3 5.67 -21.69 -7.38
CA THR A 3 6.68 -21.42 -8.42
C THR A 3 6.56 -20.04 -9.06
N ALA A 4 5.56 -19.23 -8.66
CA ALA A 4 5.25 -17.94 -9.26
C ALA A 4 5.42 -16.72 -8.33
N LEU A 5 5.83 -16.95 -7.08
CA LEU A 5 6.37 -15.87 -6.25
C LEU A 5 7.85 -15.76 -6.59
N ASP A 6 8.19 -14.73 -7.37
CA ASP A 6 9.59 -14.38 -7.62
C ASP A 6 10.32 -14.22 -6.28
N LYS A 7 11.63 -14.46 -6.25
CA LYS A 7 12.44 -14.34 -5.01
C LYS A 7 12.42 -12.93 -4.40
N THR A 8 11.88 -11.98 -5.14
CA THR A 8 11.79 -10.54 -4.88
C THR A 8 10.41 -10.10 -4.40
N PHE A 9 9.49 -11.02 -4.08
CA PHE A 9 8.21 -10.68 -3.47
C PHE A 9 8.27 -10.73 -1.93
N PRO A 10 7.69 -9.73 -1.23
CA PRO A 10 7.21 -8.45 -1.76
C PRO A 10 8.35 -7.56 -2.26
N ASP A 11 8.03 -6.57 -3.09
CA ASP A 11 9.02 -5.62 -3.60
C ASP A 11 9.86 -5.01 -2.46
N PRO A 12 11.19 -4.79 -2.62
CA PRO A 12 12.06 -4.25 -1.57
C PRO A 12 11.65 -2.87 -1.02
N LEU A 13 10.82 -2.12 -1.75
CA LEU A 13 10.25 -0.85 -1.26
C LEU A 13 9.02 -1.04 -0.35
N GLN A 14 8.58 -2.29 -0.14
CA GLN A 14 7.63 -2.68 0.89
C GLN A 14 8.39 -3.04 2.19
N PHE A 15 8.33 -2.15 3.16
CA PHE A 15 8.94 -2.36 4.47
C PHE A 15 7.97 -2.98 5.49
N GLY A 16 6.67 -2.99 5.19
CA GLY A 16 5.64 -3.58 6.05
C GLY A 16 5.49 -5.08 5.87
N PHE A 17 5.49 -5.81 6.99
CA PHE A 17 5.25 -7.27 7.03
C PHE A 17 6.24 -8.11 6.20
N VAL A 18 7.43 -7.58 5.95
CA VAL A 18 8.54 -8.29 5.30
C VAL A 18 9.59 -8.60 6.36
N PRO A 19 10.11 -9.85 6.43
CA PRO A 19 11.22 -10.18 7.32
C PRO A 19 12.41 -9.23 7.11
N GLU A 20 13.08 -8.88 8.20
CA GLU A 20 14.25 -7.96 8.21
C GLU A 20 13.96 -6.51 7.78
N HIS A 21 12.72 -6.20 7.41
CA HIS A 21 12.26 -4.83 7.17
C HIS A 21 11.43 -4.32 8.36
N GLY A 22 11.14 -3.02 8.35
CA GLY A 22 10.27 -2.40 9.33
C GLY A 22 10.35 -0.89 9.31
N ALA A 23 9.82 -0.26 10.35
CA ALA A 23 9.77 1.19 10.46
C ALA A 23 11.16 1.85 10.46
N ILE A 24 12.15 1.22 11.12
CA ILE A 24 13.51 1.78 11.22
C ILE A 24 14.20 1.80 9.84
N PRO A 25 14.28 0.69 9.07
CA PRO A 25 14.80 0.73 7.72
C PRO A 25 14.03 1.68 6.78
N ALA A 26 12.70 1.73 6.87
CA ALA A 26 11.88 2.64 6.04
C ALA A 26 12.23 4.12 6.31
N LEU A 27 12.30 4.49 7.59
CA LEU A 27 12.67 5.84 8.03
C LEU A 27 14.11 6.18 7.61
N TYR A 28 15.04 5.23 7.74
CA TYR A 28 16.42 5.42 7.32
C TYR A 28 16.51 5.67 5.81
N THR A 29 15.83 4.86 4.99
CA THR A 29 15.76 5.05 3.54
C THR A 29 15.20 6.43 3.18
N LEU A 30 14.10 6.85 3.81
CA LEU A 30 13.52 8.18 3.59
C LEU A 30 14.51 9.29 3.94
N LYS A 31 15.18 9.17 5.10
CA LYS A 31 16.18 10.14 5.56
C LYS A 31 17.36 10.25 4.60
N GLU A 32 17.86 9.12 4.10
CA GLU A 32 18.95 9.13 3.12
C GLU A 32 18.53 9.73 1.78
N CYS A 33 17.30 9.45 1.31
CA CYS A 33 16.75 10.11 0.13
C CYS A 33 16.72 11.64 0.29
N ILE A 34 16.24 12.12 1.44
CA ILE A 34 16.23 13.56 1.76
C ILE A 34 17.66 14.12 1.79
N ASN A 35 18.60 13.43 2.46
CA ASN A 35 19.99 13.88 2.57
C ASN A 35 20.67 14.02 1.20
N VAL A 36 20.44 13.08 0.27
CA VAL A 36 21.00 13.13 -1.09
C VAL A 36 20.51 14.35 -1.86
N PHE A 37 19.20 14.64 -1.80
CA PHE A 37 18.62 15.80 -2.48
C PHE A 37 19.05 17.12 -1.85
N MET A 38 19.16 17.17 -0.52
CA MET A 38 19.67 18.33 0.21
C MET A 38 21.13 18.64 -0.14
N LYS A 39 22.01 17.62 -0.15
CA LYS A 39 23.43 17.77 -0.50
C LYS A 39 23.62 18.22 -1.96
N SER A 40 22.79 17.72 -2.87
CA SER A 40 22.82 18.09 -4.29
C SER A 40 22.10 19.41 -4.60
N LYS A 41 21.55 20.11 -3.60
CA LYS A 41 20.75 21.34 -3.74
C LYS A 41 19.56 21.17 -4.70
N SER A 42 19.06 19.94 -4.84
CA SER A 42 17.92 19.61 -5.69
C SER A 42 16.63 19.63 -4.88
N LYS A 43 15.52 19.98 -5.53
CA LYS A 43 14.21 19.96 -4.89
C LYS A 43 13.72 18.52 -4.77
N LEU A 44 13.25 18.16 -3.59
CA LEU A 44 12.54 16.92 -3.33
C LEU A 44 11.10 17.25 -2.97
N TYR A 45 10.16 16.52 -3.57
CA TYR A 45 8.74 16.61 -3.28
C TYR A 45 8.29 15.29 -2.66
N VAL A 46 7.70 15.40 -1.47
CA VAL A 46 7.24 14.25 -0.68
C VAL A 46 5.73 14.32 -0.50
N GLY A 47 5.05 13.21 -0.72
CA GLY A 47 3.61 13.05 -0.45
C GLY A 47 3.38 11.92 0.55
N PHE A 48 2.79 12.23 1.70
CA PHE A 48 2.40 11.21 2.67
C PHE A 48 0.94 10.83 2.44
N LEU A 49 0.67 9.53 2.29
CA LEU A 49 -0.66 8.96 2.13
C LEU A 49 -0.98 8.12 3.36
N ASP A 50 -2.18 8.35 3.90
CA ASP A 50 -2.73 7.63 5.03
C ASP A 50 -3.94 6.84 4.54
N ASN A 51 -3.84 5.51 4.61
CA ASN A 51 -4.90 4.62 4.13
C ASN A 51 -5.84 4.29 5.26
N GLU A 52 -6.86 5.14 5.45
CA GLU A 52 -7.86 4.95 6.49
C GLU A 52 -8.43 3.52 6.45
N LYS A 53 -8.13 2.73 7.49
CA LYS A 53 -8.60 1.34 7.65
C LYS A 53 -8.28 0.46 6.43
N ALA A 54 -7.06 0.53 5.93
CA ALA A 54 -6.63 -0.20 4.74
C ALA A 54 -6.94 -1.70 4.77
N PHE A 55 -6.76 -2.33 5.94
CA PHE A 55 -7.07 -3.74 6.17
C PHE A 55 -8.56 -4.06 6.06
N ASP A 56 -9.43 -3.17 6.52
CA ASP A 56 -10.88 -3.39 6.56
C ASP A 56 -11.54 -3.14 5.19
N LYS A 57 -10.84 -2.44 4.28
CA LYS A 57 -11.35 -2.03 2.96
C LYS A 57 -10.88 -2.95 1.81
N ILE A 58 -10.16 -4.03 2.08
CA ILE A 58 -9.73 -4.96 1.02
C ILE A 58 -10.95 -5.61 0.38
N TRP A 59 -11.08 -5.45 -0.95
CA TRP A 59 -12.12 -6.12 -1.72
C TRP A 59 -11.77 -7.61 -1.89
N HIS A 60 -12.61 -8.48 -1.35
CA HIS A 60 -12.37 -9.93 -1.35
C HIS A 60 -12.19 -10.50 -2.75
N ASP A 61 -13.08 -10.20 -3.71
CA ASP A 61 -12.95 -10.77 -5.06
C ASP A 61 -11.66 -10.31 -5.75
N GLY A 62 -11.25 -9.05 -5.53
CA GLY A 62 -9.98 -8.52 -6.01
C GLY A 62 -8.78 -9.24 -5.40
N LEU A 63 -8.82 -9.52 -4.10
CA LEU A 63 -7.79 -10.31 -3.42
C LEU A 63 -7.70 -11.74 -3.97
N PHE A 64 -8.83 -12.41 -4.17
CA PHE A 64 -8.87 -13.77 -4.70
C PHE A 64 -8.48 -13.88 -6.16
N LEU A 65 -8.73 -12.82 -6.96
CA LEU A 65 -8.22 -12.69 -8.31
C LEU A 65 -6.68 -12.64 -8.29
N LYS A 66 -6.09 -11.77 -7.47
CA LYS A 66 -4.63 -11.65 -7.32
C LYS A 66 -3.99 -12.94 -6.84
N LEU A 67 -4.62 -13.64 -5.87
CA LEU A 67 -4.17 -14.96 -5.42
C LEU A 67 -4.11 -15.97 -6.58
N LYS A 68 -5.10 -15.94 -7.48
CA LYS A 68 -5.11 -16.81 -8.65
C LYS A 68 -4.02 -16.43 -9.65
N GLU A 69 -3.77 -15.13 -9.85
CA GLU A 69 -2.73 -14.60 -10.73
C GLU A 69 -1.32 -15.02 -10.29
N ILE A 70 -1.04 -15.07 -8.98
CA ILE A 70 0.22 -15.60 -8.44
C ILE A 70 0.27 -17.15 -8.38
N GLY A 71 -0.71 -17.83 -8.96
CA GLY A 71 -0.74 -19.29 -9.06
C GLY A 71 -1.30 -20.05 -7.85
N VAL A 72 -1.87 -19.37 -6.84
CA VAL A 72 -2.58 -20.04 -5.74
C VAL A 72 -3.89 -20.61 -6.29
N THR A 73 -3.97 -21.92 -6.37
CA THR A 73 -5.11 -22.64 -6.97
C THR A 73 -5.46 -23.90 -6.17
N GLY A 74 -6.55 -24.58 -6.56
CA GLY A 74 -6.96 -25.85 -5.96
C GLY A 74 -7.49 -25.72 -4.54
N LYS A 75 -7.18 -26.72 -3.69
CA LYS A 75 -7.75 -26.84 -2.33
C LYS A 75 -7.44 -25.64 -1.44
N LEU A 76 -6.20 -25.13 -1.48
CA LEU A 76 -5.80 -23.99 -0.66
C LEU A 76 -6.60 -22.73 -1.01
N TRP A 77 -6.74 -22.44 -2.32
CA TRP A 77 -7.55 -21.31 -2.79
C TRP A 77 -9.01 -21.47 -2.33
N ASN A 78 -9.59 -22.66 -2.45
CA ASN A 78 -10.98 -22.92 -2.03
C ASN A 78 -11.17 -22.72 -0.52
N ILE A 79 -10.23 -23.20 0.31
CA ILE A 79 -10.30 -23.04 1.78
C ILE A 79 -10.26 -21.55 2.15
N LEU A 80 -9.34 -20.79 1.55
CA LEU A 80 -9.26 -19.35 1.78
C LEU A 80 -10.53 -18.65 1.30
N PHE A 81 -11.02 -18.97 0.10
CA PHE A 81 -12.23 -18.37 -0.47
C PHE A 81 -13.45 -18.61 0.42
N MET A 82 -13.66 -19.86 0.86
CA MET A 82 -14.76 -20.19 1.77
C MET A 82 -14.61 -19.48 3.11
N SER A 83 -13.40 -19.42 3.67
CA SER A 83 -13.15 -18.75 4.96
C SER A 83 -13.50 -17.25 4.96
N TYR A 84 -13.43 -16.58 3.82
CA TYR A 84 -13.78 -15.17 3.68
C TYR A 84 -15.25 -14.99 3.29
N LYS A 85 -15.77 -15.82 2.39
CA LYS A 85 -17.16 -15.73 1.92
C LYS A 85 -18.20 -16.13 2.97
N SER A 86 -17.87 -17.07 3.87
CA SER A 86 -18.77 -17.50 4.94
C SER A 86 -18.62 -16.68 6.23
N ALA A 87 -17.84 -15.59 6.21
CA ALA A 87 -17.60 -14.79 7.40
C ALA A 87 -18.81 -13.92 7.73
N SER A 88 -19.31 -14.07 8.97
CA SER A 88 -20.35 -13.20 9.54
C SER A 88 -19.90 -12.70 10.91
N ALA A 89 -20.37 -11.52 11.29
CA ALA A 89 -20.15 -10.94 12.61
C ALA A 89 -21.47 -10.47 13.21
N HIS A 90 -21.46 -10.22 14.51
CA HIS A 90 -22.50 -9.51 15.25
C HIS A 90 -21.83 -8.57 16.25
N VAL A 91 -22.56 -7.57 16.72
CA VAL A 91 -22.10 -6.63 17.75
C VAL A 91 -22.67 -7.06 19.09
N GLN A 92 -21.81 -7.16 20.10
CA GLN A 92 -22.24 -7.35 21.49
C GLN A 92 -21.97 -6.06 22.28
N TYR A 93 -23.01 -5.51 22.90
CA TYR A 93 -22.92 -4.29 23.71
C TYR A 93 -23.86 -4.35 24.91
N ASN A 94 -23.33 -4.15 26.12
CA ASN A 94 -24.08 -4.19 27.39
C ASN A 94 -24.95 -5.45 27.55
N GLY A 95 -24.44 -6.62 27.14
CA GLY A 95 -25.16 -7.90 27.21
C GLY A 95 -26.22 -8.12 26.10
N LEU A 96 -26.47 -7.11 25.26
CA LEU A 96 -27.31 -7.23 24.07
C LEU A 96 -26.47 -7.66 22.87
N THR A 97 -27.05 -8.50 22.01
CA THR A 97 -26.40 -9.01 20.79
C THR A 97 -27.21 -8.57 19.59
N SER A 98 -26.56 -7.99 18.58
CA SER A 98 -27.21 -7.64 17.32
C SER A 98 -27.50 -8.88 16.48
N ASP A 99 -28.31 -8.71 15.42
CA ASP A 99 -28.39 -9.70 14.37
C ASP A 99 -27.04 -9.93 13.70
N ASN A 100 -26.87 -11.13 13.13
CA ASN A 100 -25.69 -11.47 12.34
C ASN A 100 -25.72 -10.70 11.02
N PHE A 101 -24.57 -10.13 10.64
CA PHE A 101 -24.35 -9.51 9.34
C PHE A 101 -23.15 -10.15 8.64
N SER A 102 -23.20 -10.21 7.30
CA SER A 102 -22.12 -10.77 6.49
C SER A 102 -20.95 -9.79 6.36
N ILE A 103 -19.72 -10.29 6.44
CA ILE A 103 -18.51 -9.51 6.19
C ILE A 103 -18.19 -9.60 4.69
N SER A 104 -18.31 -8.49 3.98
CA SER A 104 -18.08 -8.43 2.53
C SER A 104 -16.73 -7.81 2.13
N GLN A 105 -16.01 -7.22 3.09
CA GLN A 105 -14.72 -6.56 2.87
C GLN A 105 -13.78 -6.75 4.04
N GLY A 106 -12.51 -6.55 3.74
CA GLY A 106 -11.44 -6.52 4.71
C GLY A 106 -10.81 -7.87 5.00
N VAL A 107 -9.60 -7.84 5.54
CA VAL A 107 -8.91 -9.01 6.08
C VAL A 107 -9.06 -9.03 7.60
N GLY A 108 -9.34 -10.22 8.16
CA GLY A 108 -9.60 -10.35 9.59
C GLY A 108 -8.38 -9.93 10.40
N GLN A 109 -8.53 -8.90 11.24
CA GLN A 109 -7.47 -8.46 12.15
C GLN A 109 -7.10 -9.61 13.11
N GLY A 110 -5.80 -9.80 13.37
CA GLY A 110 -5.31 -10.89 14.25
C GLY A 110 -5.18 -12.26 13.59
N ARG A 111 -5.47 -12.42 12.29
CA ARG A 111 -5.13 -13.65 11.56
C ARG A 111 -3.71 -13.58 11.03
N VAL A 112 -2.96 -14.67 11.18
CA VAL A 112 -1.55 -14.78 10.73
C VAL A 112 -1.38 -14.45 9.24
N LEU A 113 -2.36 -14.81 8.40
CA LEU A 113 -2.30 -14.57 6.96
C LEU A 113 -2.69 -13.15 6.53
N SER A 114 -3.32 -12.35 7.39
CA SER A 114 -3.86 -11.04 6.98
C SER A 114 -2.78 -10.07 6.54
N SER A 115 -1.64 -10.04 7.25
CA SER A 115 -0.48 -9.24 6.87
C SER A 115 0.08 -9.63 5.50
N TRP A 116 0.21 -10.93 5.23
CA TRP A 116 0.72 -11.41 3.95
C TRP A 116 -0.26 -11.14 2.80
N LEU A 117 -1.56 -11.34 3.02
CA LEU A 117 -2.60 -11.02 2.05
C LEU A 117 -2.67 -9.52 1.74
N PHE A 118 -2.43 -8.68 2.73
CA PHE A 118 -2.31 -7.24 2.54
C PHE A 118 -1.08 -6.88 1.69
N SER A 119 0.09 -7.44 2.01
CA SER A 119 1.31 -7.21 1.22
C SER A 119 1.13 -7.67 -0.24
N LEU A 120 0.48 -8.81 -0.47
CA LEU A 120 0.10 -9.28 -1.80
C LEU A 120 -0.85 -8.30 -2.50
N TYR A 121 -1.82 -7.78 -1.77
CA TYR A 121 -2.78 -6.84 -2.32
C TYR A 121 -2.13 -5.55 -2.80
N ILE A 122 -1.17 -5.00 -2.03
CA ILE A 122 -0.56 -3.70 -2.32
C ILE A 122 0.69 -3.80 -3.21
N ASN A 123 1.29 -4.99 -3.38
CA ASN A 123 2.51 -5.16 -4.17
C ASN A 123 2.40 -4.61 -5.61
N ASP A 124 1.26 -4.83 -6.27
CA ASP A 124 1.04 -4.33 -7.63
C ASP A 124 1.01 -2.80 -7.71
N LEU A 125 0.63 -2.11 -6.63
CA LEU A 125 0.70 -0.66 -6.58
C LEU A 125 2.15 -0.20 -6.64
N ILE A 126 3.05 -0.84 -5.89
CA ILE A 126 4.48 -0.51 -5.91
C ILE A 126 5.05 -0.69 -7.32
N LEU A 127 4.77 -1.84 -7.95
CA LEU A 127 5.24 -2.12 -9.30
C LEU A 127 4.72 -1.10 -10.33
N GLN A 128 3.44 -0.69 -10.22
CA GLN A 128 2.87 0.35 -11.07
C GLN A 128 3.54 1.70 -10.83
N LEU A 129 3.78 2.08 -9.57
CA LEU A 129 4.47 3.32 -9.22
C LEU A 129 5.89 3.35 -9.79
N ILE A 130 6.63 2.24 -9.74
CA ILE A 130 7.96 2.11 -10.35
C ILE A 130 7.86 2.32 -11.88
N SER A 131 6.87 1.70 -12.53
CA SER A 131 6.69 1.80 -13.97
C SER A 131 6.38 3.21 -14.48
N THR A 132 5.83 4.10 -13.63
CA THR A 132 5.57 5.49 -14.01
C THR A 132 6.83 6.30 -14.31
N ASN A 133 8.00 5.86 -13.81
CA ASN A 133 9.26 6.62 -13.83
C ASN A 133 9.14 8.06 -13.26
N CYS A 134 8.12 8.32 -12.44
CA CYS A 134 7.90 9.61 -11.80
C CYS A 134 8.58 9.73 -10.42
N GLY A 135 9.25 8.67 -9.98
CA GLY A 135 9.97 8.61 -8.71
C GLY A 135 11.27 9.42 -8.68
N ILE A 136 11.97 9.36 -7.55
CA ILE A 136 13.34 9.87 -7.48
C ILE A 136 14.34 8.83 -8.00
N ARG A 137 15.47 9.31 -8.55
CA ARG A 137 16.58 8.46 -8.96
C ARG A 137 17.79 8.69 -8.07
N ILE A 138 18.28 7.63 -7.44
CA ILE A 138 19.52 7.62 -6.67
C ILE A 138 20.43 6.55 -7.30
N GLY A 139 21.43 6.99 -8.05
CA GLY A 139 22.22 6.08 -8.89
C GLY A 139 21.33 5.36 -9.91
N TYR A 140 21.32 4.03 -9.84
CA TYR A 140 20.50 3.16 -10.71
C TYR A 140 19.11 2.86 -10.14
N LEU A 141 18.84 3.23 -8.88
CA LEU A 141 17.58 2.94 -8.22
C LEU A 141 16.53 3.99 -8.56
N ASN A 142 15.33 3.53 -8.93
CA ASN A 142 14.12 4.36 -9.03
C ASN A 142 13.28 4.11 -7.78
N ILE A 143 13.07 5.14 -6.96
CA ILE A 143 12.34 5.06 -5.70
C ILE A 143 11.13 5.99 -5.81
N PRO A 144 9.98 5.49 -6.30
CA PRO A 144 8.75 6.29 -6.38
C PRO A 144 8.02 6.37 -5.04
N ALA A 145 8.20 5.36 -4.19
CA ALA A 145 7.50 5.26 -2.93
C ALA A 145 8.27 4.41 -1.91
N ILE A 146 7.97 4.63 -0.64
CA ILE A 146 8.35 3.80 0.50
C ILE A 146 7.04 3.41 1.18
N LEU A 147 6.75 2.11 1.24
CA LEU A 147 5.54 1.60 1.87
C LEU A 147 5.87 0.96 3.21
N LEU A 148 5.07 1.28 4.22
CA LEU A 148 5.12 0.66 5.52
C LEU A 148 3.69 0.30 5.92
N ALA A 149 3.28 -0.93 5.59
CA ALA A 149 1.91 -1.37 5.81
C ALA A 149 0.90 -0.43 5.12
N ASP A 150 0.05 0.24 5.89
CA ASP A 150 -0.94 1.21 5.43
C ASP A 150 -0.36 2.60 5.14
N ASP A 151 0.79 2.96 5.70
CA ASP A 151 1.49 4.21 5.39
C ASP A 151 2.22 4.13 4.05
N THR A 152 1.98 5.09 3.16
CA THR A 152 2.71 5.19 1.89
C THR A 152 3.32 6.58 1.76
N THR A 153 4.64 6.63 1.56
CA THR A 153 5.36 7.89 1.29
C THR A 153 5.79 7.92 -0.17
N LEU A 154 5.24 8.84 -0.96
CA LEU A 154 5.61 9.09 -2.35
C LEU A 154 6.78 10.08 -2.43
N LEU A 155 7.70 9.84 -3.37
CA LEU A 155 8.91 10.65 -3.56
C LEU A 155 9.07 11.00 -5.04
N SER A 156 9.20 12.30 -5.34
CA SER A 156 9.45 12.78 -6.70
C SER A 156 10.41 13.97 -6.73
N ALA A 157 11.18 14.10 -7.80
CA ALA A 157 12.05 15.24 -8.06
C ALA A 157 11.31 16.46 -8.64
N SER A 158 10.01 16.33 -8.98
CA SER A 158 9.21 17.43 -9.54
C SER A 158 7.75 17.39 -9.08
N PRO A 159 7.02 18.53 -9.08
CA PRO A 159 5.60 18.56 -8.77
C PRO A 159 4.78 17.72 -9.76
N LYS A 160 5.12 17.78 -11.05
CA LYS A 160 4.46 16.99 -12.10
C LYS A 160 4.67 15.48 -11.89
N GLY A 161 5.87 15.07 -11.49
CA GLY A 161 6.14 13.68 -11.13
C GLY A 161 5.35 13.24 -9.90
N LEU A 162 5.27 14.09 -8.87
CA LEU A 162 4.47 13.76 -7.68
C LEU A 162 3.00 13.61 -8.05
N GLN A 163 2.46 14.50 -8.89
CA GLN A 163 1.10 14.37 -9.40
C GLN A 163 0.90 13.07 -10.19
N GLY A 164 1.84 12.68 -11.05
CA GLY A 164 1.76 11.40 -11.77
C GLY A 164 1.75 10.18 -10.85
N LEU A 165 2.49 10.21 -9.73
CA LEU A 165 2.43 9.18 -8.70
C LEU A 165 1.07 9.16 -8.00
N LEU A 166 0.52 10.32 -7.66
CA LEU A 166 -0.81 10.45 -7.06
C LEU A 166 -1.92 9.93 -8.00
N ASP A 167 -1.84 10.26 -9.28
CA ASP A 167 -2.78 9.79 -10.32
C ASP A 167 -2.70 8.26 -10.48
N CYS A 168 -1.50 7.68 -10.36
CA CYS A 168 -1.30 6.24 -10.35
C CYS A 168 -1.96 5.58 -9.13
N VAL A 169 -1.76 6.13 -7.93
CA VAL A 169 -2.44 5.64 -6.71
C VAL A 169 -3.95 5.74 -6.85
N GLN A 170 -4.47 6.86 -7.36
CA GLN A 170 -5.90 7.05 -7.56
C GLN A 170 -6.48 6.03 -8.56
N THR A 171 -5.80 5.82 -9.68
CA THR A 171 -6.20 4.83 -10.70
C THR A 171 -6.22 3.42 -10.10
N TYR A 172 -5.19 3.07 -9.32
CA TYR A 172 -5.12 1.81 -8.62
C TYR A 172 -6.27 1.64 -7.62
N ALA A 173 -6.51 2.66 -6.80
CA ALA A 173 -7.60 2.67 -5.82
C ALA A 173 -8.96 2.50 -6.49
N CYS A 174 -9.24 3.23 -7.58
CA CYS A 174 -10.48 3.09 -8.36
C CYS A 174 -10.67 1.68 -8.93
N LYS A 175 -9.59 1.05 -9.42
CA LYS A 175 -9.65 -0.31 -9.99
C LYS A 175 -9.94 -1.36 -8.91
N TRP A 176 -9.30 -1.24 -7.75
CA TRP A 176 -9.29 -2.27 -6.73
C TRP A 176 -10.26 -1.99 -5.56
N ASN A 177 -10.93 -0.85 -5.52
CA ASN A 177 -11.93 -0.51 -4.48
C ASN A 177 -13.34 -0.32 -5.08
N LYS A 178 -13.86 -1.36 -5.75
CA LYS A 178 -15.04 -1.28 -6.63
C LYS A 178 -16.39 -1.02 -5.90
N TYR A 179 -16.43 -1.08 -4.57
CA TYR A 179 -17.68 -1.02 -3.80
C TYR A 179 -18.03 0.36 -3.17
N ASN A 180 -17.17 1.38 -3.29
CA ASN A 180 -17.48 2.74 -2.80
C ASN A 180 -17.92 3.68 -3.93
N GLY A 181 -19.15 3.49 -4.41
CA GLY A 181 -19.79 4.29 -5.47
C GLY A 181 -20.05 5.77 -5.16
N THR A 182 -19.67 6.30 -3.99
CA THR A 182 -19.91 7.72 -3.65
C THR A 182 -18.84 8.36 -2.75
N LYS A 183 -17.74 7.68 -2.46
CA LYS A 183 -16.55 8.28 -1.84
C LYS A 183 -15.29 7.63 -2.40
N VAL A 184 -14.89 8.10 -3.58
CA VAL A 184 -13.48 8.02 -4.04
C VAL A 184 -12.54 8.72 -3.02
N VAL A 185 -13.10 9.42 -2.04
CA VAL A 185 -12.50 10.01 -0.84
C VAL A 185 -12.05 8.98 0.22
N SER A 186 -12.20 7.67 0.03
CA SER A 186 -11.78 6.65 1.02
C SER A 186 -10.29 6.28 0.99
N TRP A 187 -9.56 6.70 -0.03
CA TRP A 187 -8.13 7.04 0.07
C TRP A 187 -8.13 8.55 0.26
N LEU A 188 -8.42 8.99 1.47
CA LEU A 188 -8.36 10.42 1.77
C LEU A 188 -6.88 10.74 1.70
N LEU A 189 -6.48 11.30 0.56
CA LEU A 189 -5.19 11.89 0.31
C LEU A 189 -5.09 13.12 1.22
N ILE A 190 -4.95 12.88 2.51
CA ILE A 190 -4.50 13.88 3.45
C ILE A 190 -3.02 13.98 3.14
N ILE A 191 -2.67 14.88 2.23
CA ILE A 191 -1.32 15.43 2.19
C ILE A 191 -1.13 16.07 3.56
N LYS A 192 -0.65 15.30 4.54
CA LYS A 192 -0.36 15.81 5.90
C LYS A 192 0.68 16.92 5.78
N GLN A 193 1.57 16.81 4.80
CA GLN A 193 2.54 17.85 4.47
C GLN A 193 3.11 17.64 3.05
N MET A 194 3.15 18.71 2.25
CA MET A 194 3.98 18.78 1.05
C MET A 194 5.20 19.62 1.40
N LEU A 195 6.33 18.97 1.66
CA LEU A 195 7.58 19.66 1.93
C LEU A 195 8.32 19.86 0.61
N THR A 196 8.52 21.10 0.21
CA THR A 196 9.56 21.44 -0.76
C THR A 196 10.82 21.74 0.03
N LEU A 197 11.76 20.82 0.06
CA LEU A 197 13.06 21.06 0.65
C LEU A 197 13.93 21.74 -0.41
N SER A 198 14.14 23.05 -0.25
CA SER A 198 15.13 23.82 -1.01
C SER A 198 15.97 24.63 -0.03
N LEU A 199 17.29 24.64 -0.24
CA LEU A 199 18.19 25.52 0.49
C LEU A 199 17.93 26.98 0.08
N GLU A 200 17.10 27.69 0.85
CA GLU A 200 17.22 29.15 0.92
C GLU A 200 18.44 29.45 1.78
N ILE A 201 19.55 29.78 1.12
CA ILE A 201 20.70 30.37 1.76
C ILE A 201 20.26 31.77 2.22
N GLN A 202 19.86 31.91 3.49
CA GLN A 202 19.93 33.22 4.14
C GLN A 202 21.41 33.60 4.19
N LYS A 203 21.78 34.57 3.34
CA LYS A 203 23.03 35.31 3.45
C LYS A 203 22.96 36.28 4.62
#